data_AF-R2QIE3-F1
#
_entry.id   AF-R2QIE3-F1
#
_cell.length_a   1.000
_cell.length_b   1.000
_cell.length_c   1.000
_cell.angle_alpha   90.00
_cell.angle_beta   90.00
_cell.angle_gamma   90.00
#
_symmetry.space_group_name_H-M   'P 1'
#
loop_
_entity.id
_entity.type
_entity.pdbx_description
1 polymer ?
#
loop_
_entity_poly.entity_id
_entity_poly.type
_entity_poly.pdbx_seq_one_letter_code
_entity_poly.pdbx_strand_id
1 'polypeptide(L)'
;MDKIKKQEFLARVKRNLTITWDEEDTNNSLSDYIDSSYTYLNGLAGYKLSFEASSQEAELLCERVRYSYNNALDDFEENFSKQLSAFILNSALQTSIQKEGEVDGQD
;
A
#
# COMPACT_ATOMS: atom_id res chain seq x y z
N MET A 1 -8.75 -3.91 3.71
CA MET A 1 -8.87 -2.49 4.14
C MET A 1 -10.34 -2.18 4.42
N ASP A 2 -10.66 -1.32 5.39
CA ASP A 2 -12.06 -0.92 5.65
C ASP A 2 -12.59 0.05 4.57
N LYS A 3 -13.92 0.23 4.55
CA LYS A 3 -14.59 1.02 3.52
C LYS A 3 -14.19 2.49 3.52
N ILE A 4 -13.99 3.11 4.68
CA ILE A 4 -13.68 4.54 4.77
C ILE A 4 -12.27 4.78 4.21
N LYS A 5 -11.30 4.01 4.70
CA LYS A 5 -9.92 4.07 4.22
C LYS A 5 -9.82 3.80 2.71
N LYS A 6 -10.62 2.87 2.18
CA LYS A 6 -10.68 2.61 0.73
C LYS A 6 -11.16 3.82 -0.06
N GLN A 7 -12.17 4.55 0.42
CA GLN A 7 -12.66 5.77 -0.23
C GLN A 7 -11.63 6.91 -0.18
N GLU A 8 -10.88 7.04 0.93
CA GLU A 8 -9.77 8.00 1.03
C GLU A 8 -8.67 7.71 -0.01
N PHE A 9 -8.31 6.42 -0.18
CA PHE A 9 -7.35 6.02 -1.20
C PHE A 9 -7.89 6.22 -2.61
N LEU A 10 -9.17 5.92 -2.87
CA LEU A 10 -9.79 6.20 -4.17
C LEU A 10 -9.70 7.69 -4.52
N ALA A 11 -10.04 8.57 -3.59
CA ALA A 11 -9.93 10.02 -3.79
C ALA A 11 -8.47 10.46 -4.02
N ARG A 12 -7.51 9.88 -3.29
CA ARG A 12 -6.08 10.16 -3.48
C ARG A 12 -5.57 9.67 -4.84
N VAL A 13 -5.90 8.45 -5.24
CA VAL A 13 -5.52 7.86 -6.52
C VAL A 13 -6.09 8.67 -7.68
N LYS A 14 -7.37 9.06 -7.61
CA LYS A 14 -8.00 9.92 -8.63
C LYS A 14 -7.25 11.24 -8.78
N ARG A 15 -6.87 11.89 -7.67
CA ARG A 15 -6.02 13.09 -7.70
C ARG A 15 -4.65 12.82 -8.34
N ASN A 16 -3.97 11.74 -7.97
CA ASN A 16 -2.66 11.37 -8.53
C ASN A 16 -2.72 11.09 -10.04
N LEU A 17 -3.82 10.50 -10.51
CA LEU A 17 -4.07 10.21 -11.92
C LEU A 17 -4.72 11.37 -12.68
N THR A 18 -4.97 12.50 -12.01
CA THR A 18 -5.70 13.66 -12.57
C THR A 18 -7.10 13.33 -13.09
N ILE A 19 -7.73 12.28 -12.55
CA ILE A 19 -9.11 11.88 -12.87
C ILE A 19 -10.07 12.76 -12.06
N THR A 20 -10.85 13.58 -12.75
CA THR A 20 -11.79 14.54 -12.14
C THR A 20 -13.26 14.12 -12.25
N TRP A 21 -13.56 13.12 -13.07
CA TRP A 21 -14.92 12.60 -13.26
C TRP A 21 -15.25 11.50 -12.25
N ASP A 22 -16.55 11.28 -12.05
CA ASP A 22 -17.08 10.25 -11.17
C ASP A 22 -17.88 9.23 -11.97
N GLU A 23 -17.16 8.27 -12.54
CA GLU A 23 -17.72 7.19 -13.33
C GLU A 23 -17.57 5.87 -12.56
N GLU A 24 -18.65 5.09 -12.53
CA GLU A 24 -18.74 3.83 -11.79
C GLU A 24 -17.67 2.82 -12.21
N ASP A 25 -17.51 2.56 -13.51
CA ASP A 25 -16.54 1.57 -14.01
C ASP A 25 -15.09 1.96 -13.70
N THR A 26 -14.74 3.24 -13.87
CA THR A 26 -13.43 3.77 -13.48
C THR A 26 -13.22 3.63 -11.97
N ASN A 27 -14.21 3.99 -11.14
CA ASN A 27 -14.11 3.90 -9.69
C ASN A 27 -13.98 2.45 -9.19
N ASN A 28 -14.69 1.52 -9.83
CA ASN A 28 -14.62 0.08 -9.55
C ASN A 28 -13.25 -0.48 -9.91
N SER A 29 -12.73 -0.16 -11.11
CA SER A 29 -11.40 -0.59 -11.54
C SER A 29 -10.29 -0.07 -10.60
N LEU A 30 -10.32 1.22 -10.25
CA LEU A 30 -9.37 1.79 -9.29
C LEU A 30 -9.49 1.15 -7.90
N SER A 31 -10.72 0.85 -7.47
CA SER A 31 -10.99 0.14 -6.21
C SER A 31 -10.39 -1.26 -6.18
N ASP A 32 -10.42 -1.98 -7.30
CA ASP A 32 -9.81 -3.31 -7.41
C ASP A 32 -8.28 -3.24 -7.43
N TYR A 33 -7.71 -2.25 -8.12
CA TYR A 33 -6.26 -2.01 -8.09
C TYR A 33 -5.77 -1.63 -6.69
N ILE A 34 -6.56 -0.85 -5.95
CA ILE A 34 -6.27 -0.50 -4.55
C ILE A 34 -6.25 -1.76 -3.68
N ASP A 35 -7.24 -2.65 -3.80
CA ASP A 35 -7.29 -3.89 -3.01
C ASP A 35 -6.16 -4.87 -3.38
N SER A 36 -5.84 -4.98 -4.67
CA SER A 36 -4.70 -5.76 -5.17
C SER A 36 -3.39 -5.22 -4.59
N SER A 37 -3.20 -3.90 -4.62
CA SER A 37 -1.97 -3.26 -4.14
C SER A 37 -1.84 -3.31 -2.62
N TYR A 38 -2.95 -3.16 -1.89
CA TYR A 38 -3.00 -3.38 -0.45
C TYR A 38 -2.61 -4.81 -0.09
N THR A 39 -3.17 -5.81 -0.78
CA THR A 39 -2.85 -7.23 -0.57
C THR A 39 -1.38 -7.52 -0.85
N TYR A 40 -0.87 -7.04 -1.98
CA TYR A 40 0.53 -7.19 -2.37
C TYR A 40 1.49 -6.65 -1.30
N LEU A 41 1.29 -5.40 -0.86
CA LEU A 41 2.18 -4.77 0.12
C LEU A 41 2.11 -5.44 1.50
N ASN A 42 0.93 -5.84 1.97
CA ASN A 42 0.83 -6.62 3.21
C ASN A 42 1.49 -8.00 3.08
N GLY A 43 1.47 -8.62 1.89
CA GLY A 43 2.14 -9.89 1.64
C GLY A 43 3.67 -9.80 1.68
N LEU A 44 4.23 -8.63 1.37
CA LEU A 44 5.66 -8.35 1.52
C LEU A 44 6.08 -8.09 2.97
N ALA A 45 5.16 -7.57 3.79
CA ALA A 45 5.44 -7.18 5.15
C ALA A 45 5.23 -8.33 6.14
N GLY A 46 6.18 -8.53 7.05
CA GLY A 46 6.04 -9.51 8.14
C GLY A 46 5.10 -9.10 9.27
N TYR A 47 4.43 -7.94 9.15
CA TYR A 47 3.57 -7.35 10.17
C TYR A 47 2.40 -6.60 9.53
N LYS A 48 1.42 -6.22 10.35
CA LYS A 48 0.27 -5.43 9.89
C LYS A 48 0.68 -3.98 9.61
N LEU A 49 0.59 -3.58 8.35
CA LEU A 49 0.84 -2.21 7.91
C LEU A 49 -0.30 -1.26 8.30
N SER A 50 0.03 -0.01 8.60
CA SER A 50 -0.94 1.01 9.02
C SER A 50 -1.57 1.77 7.85
N PHE A 51 -0.82 1.97 6.75
CA PHE A 51 -1.23 2.80 5.61
C PHE A 51 -1.69 4.21 6.01
N GLU A 52 -0.98 4.84 6.95
CA GLU A 52 -1.22 6.24 7.29
C GLU A 52 -1.00 7.17 6.09
N ALA A 53 -1.73 8.29 6.01
CA ALA A 53 -1.76 9.10 4.78
C ALA A 53 -0.36 9.60 4.33
N SER A 54 0.54 9.87 5.27
CA SER A 54 1.92 10.31 5.00
C SER A 54 2.95 9.18 5.01
N SER A 55 2.51 7.93 5.07
CA SER A 55 3.39 6.78 5.23
C SER A 55 3.93 6.28 3.89
N GLN A 56 5.08 5.60 3.93
CA GLN A 56 5.69 4.98 2.75
C GLN A 56 4.78 3.90 2.16
N GLU A 57 4.00 3.20 2.99
CA GLU A 57 3.02 2.20 2.53
C GLU A 57 1.92 2.84 1.68
N ALA A 58 1.42 4.00 2.10
CA ALA A 58 0.39 4.71 1.36
C ALA A 58 0.92 5.28 0.04
N GLU A 59 2.18 5.71 -0.01
CA GLU A 59 2.85 6.11 -1.24
C GLU A 59 3.00 4.92 -2.20
N LEU A 60 3.62 3.82 -1.75
CA LEU A 60 3.81 2.60 -2.56
C LEU A 60 2.49 2.04 -3.10
N LEU A 61 1.40 2.09 -2.31
CA LEU A 61 0.08 1.67 -2.76
C LEU A 61 -0.38 2.53 -3.94
N CYS A 62 -0.30 3.86 -3.82
CA CYS A 62 -0.72 4.77 -4.89
C CYS A 62 0.14 4.59 -6.15
N GLU A 63 1.45 4.39 -5.99
CA GLU A 63 2.38 4.16 -7.10
C GLU A 63 2.03 2.86 -7.84
N ARG A 64 1.81 1.75 -7.11
CA ARG A 64 1.42 0.48 -7.72
C ARG A 64 0.08 0.59 -8.46
N VAL A 65 -0.89 1.28 -7.88
CA VAL A 65 -2.18 1.55 -8.56
C VAL A 65 -1.99 2.36 -9.84
N ARG A 66 -1.10 3.36 -9.84
CA ARG A 66 -0.77 4.11 -11.07
C ARG A 66 -0.19 3.21 -12.15
N TYR A 67 0.68 2.28 -11.79
CA TYR A 67 1.25 1.31 -12.72
C TYR A 67 0.18 0.34 -13.27
N SER A 68 -0.69 -0.20 -12.41
CA SER A 68 -1.82 -1.04 -12.85
C SER A 68 -2.74 -0.30 -13.82
N TYR A 69 -3.12 0.95 -13.49
CA TYR A 69 -4.00 1.76 -14.32
C TYR A 69 -3.40 2.03 -15.71
N ASN A 70 -2.08 2.23 -15.79
CA ASN A 70 -1.37 2.49 -17.03
C ASN A 70 -0.89 1.21 -17.75
N ASN A 71 -1.39 0.03 -17.37
CA ASN A 71 -0.99 -1.27 -17.94
C ASN A 71 0.54 -1.52 -17.89
N ALA A 72 1.20 -1.03 -16.86
CA ALA A 72 2.65 -1.11 -16.67
C ALA A 72 3.04 -1.88 -15.40
N LEU A 73 2.13 -2.67 -14.83
CA LEU A 73 2.34 -3.30 -13.52
C LEU A 73 3.63 -4.14 -13.46
N ASP A 74 4.03 -4.77 -14.56
CA ASP A 74 5.24 -5.58 -14.67
C ASP A 74 6.53 -4.77 -14.42
N ASP A 75 6.52 -3.46 -14.65
CA ASP A 75 7.67 -2.57 -14.41
C ASP A 75 7.75 -2.05 -12.96
N PHE A 76 6.71 -2.25 -12.15
CA PHE A 76 6.59 -1.65 -10.82
C PHE A 76 7.71 -2.12 -9.88
N GLU A 77 7.95 -3.43 -9.82
CA GLU A 77 8.94 -4.00 -8.90
C GLU A 77 10.37 -3.58 -9.25
N GLU A 78 10.68 -3.45 -10.54
CA GLU A 78 11.99 -2.98 -10.99
C GLU A 78 12.20 -1.50 -10.59
N ASN A 79 11.23 -0.64 -10.93
CA ASN A 79 11.32 0.80 -10.71
C ASN A 79 11.31 1.19 -9.23
N PHE A 80 10.64 0.40 -8.38
CA PHE A 80 10.56 0.62 -6.93
C PHE A 80 11.41 -0.34 -6.11
N SER A 81 12.30 -1.12 -6.73
CA SER A 81 13.11 -2.15 -6.09
C SER A 81 13.84 -1.66 -4.83
N LYS A 82 14.42 -0.46 -4.86
CA LYS A 82 15.12 0.15 -3.71
C LYS A 82 14.16 0.48 -2.56
N GLN A 83 13.02 1.08 -2.89
CA GLN A 83 11.99 1.46 -1.92
C GLN A 83 11.34 0.23 -1.31
N LEU A 84 11.04 -0.79 -2.11
CA LEU A 84 10.49 -2.07 -1.66
C LEU A 84 11.49 -2.80 -0.76
N SER A 85 12.78 -2.81 -1.11
CA SER A 85 13.82 -3.41 -0.26
C SER A 85 13.93 -2.73 1.10
N ALA A 86 13.97 -1.38 1.10
CA ALA A 86 13.99 -0.60 2.34
C ALA A 86 12.72 -0.81 3.17
N PHE A 87 11.56 -0.86 2.51
CA PHE A 87 10.28 -1.15 3.13
C PHE A 87 10.26 -2.53 3.81
N ILE A 88 10.70 -3.59 3.12
CA ILE A 88 10.79 -4.94 3.68
C ILE A 88 11.77 -4.99 4.86
N LEU A 89 12.94 -4.35 4.76
CA LEU A 89 13.91 -4.33 5.85
C LEU A 89 13.35 -3.63 7.10
N ASN A 90 12.72 -2.46 6.92
CA ASN A 90 12.07 -1.74 8.00
C ASN A 90 10.94 -2.57 8.62
N SER A 91 10.20 -3.33 7.79
CA SER A 91 9.16 -4.23 8.26
C SER A 91 9.68 -5.31 9.21
N ALA A 92 10.81 -5.94 8.85
CA ALA A 92 11.42 -6.99 9.65
C ALA A 92 11.91 -6.47 11.02
N LEU A 93 12.49 -5.27 11.04
CA LEU A 93 12.95 -4.62 12.28
C LEU A 93 11.80 -4.30 13.23
N GLN A 94 10.65 -3.84 12.71
CA GLN A 94 9.46 -3.59 13.53
C GLN A 94 8.91 -4.89 14.13
N THR A 95 8.90 -5.98 13.36
CA THR A 95 8.48 -7.29 13.86
C THR A 95 9.39 -7.80 14.98
N SER A 96 10.71 -7.61 14.91
CA SER A 96 11.62 -8.04 15.98
C SER A 96 11.43 -7.25 17.28
N ILE A 97 11.20 -5.94 17.19
CA ILE A 97 10.94 -5.09 18.36
C ILE A 97 9.64 -5.51 19.08
N GLN A 98 8.59 -5.82 18.33
CA GLN A 98 7.31 -6.26 18.92
C GLN A 98 7.44 -7.58 19.68
N LYS A 99 8.26 -8.52 19.17
CA LYS A 99 8.51 -9.81 19.85
C LYS A 99 9.28 -9.64 21.15
N GLU A 100 10.23 -8.72 21.23
CA GLU A 100 10.99 -8.48 22.47
C GLU A 100 10.12 -7.83 23.57
N GLY A 101 9.20 -6.94 23.21
CA GLY A 101 8.31 -6.28 24.18
C GLY A 101 7.21 -7.15 24.79
N GLU A 102 6.87 -8.30 24.16
CA GLU A 102 5.87 -9.24 24.71
C GLU A 102 6.46 -10.19 25.76
N VAL A 103 7.79 -10.35 25.82
CA VAL A 103 8.46 -11.31 26.71
C VAL A 103 8.72 -10.73 28.10
N ASP A 104 8.91 -9.40 28.23
CA ASP A 104 9.22 -8.71 29.49
C ASP A 104 7.99 -8.40 30.37
N GLY A 105 6.77 -8.78 29.93
CA GLY A 105 5.51 -8.48 30.62
C GLY A 105 4.85 -9.67 31.33
N GLN A 106 5.52 -10.83 31.38
CA GLN A 106 5.03 -12.04 32.04
C GLN A 106 5.96 -12.45 33.18
N ASP A 107 5.99 -11.67 34.26
CA ASP A 107 6.52 -12.05 35.58
C ASP A 107 5.57 -11.57 36.70
#